data_AF-E4KXS4-F1
#
_entry.id   AF-E4KXS4-F1
#
_cell.length_a   1.000
_cell.length_b   1.000
_cell.length_c   1.000
_cell.angle_alpha   90.00
_cell.angle_beta   90.00
_cell.angle_gamma   90.00
#
_symmetry.space_group_name_H-M   'P 1'
#
loop_
_entity.id
_entity.type
_entity.pdbx_description
1 polymer ?
#
loop_
_entity_poly.entity_id
_entity_poly.type
_entity_poly.pdbx_seq_one_letter_code
_entity_poly.pdbx_strand_id
1 'polypeptide(L)' 'MERDYESSFRELENIIRELESKDISLEDSIKKYEKGIELYKYLNNTLKAYEGKIKSIAEENSEFIEDKKDERFR' A
#
# COMPACT_ATOMS: atom_id res chain seq x y z
N MET A 1 -11.41 -5.17 14.79
CA MET A 1 -9.94 -5.12 14.68
C MET A 1 -9.64 -4.65 13.28
N GLU A 2 -9.02 -3.49 13.17
CA GLU A 2 -8.56 -2.94 11.89
C GLU A 2 -7.52 -3.90 11.30
N ARG A 3 -7.64 -4.25 10.02
CA ARG A 3 -6.62 -5.07 9.35
C ARG A 3 -5.35 -4.23 9.22
N ASP A 4 -4.22 -4.74 9.69
CA ASP A 4 -2.93 -4.11 9.44
C ASP A 4 -2.38 -4.51 8.05
N TYR A 5 -1.44 -3.72 7.54
CA TYR A 5 -0.87 -3.92 6.21
C TYR A 5 -0.17 -5.28 6.07
N GLU A 6 0.62 -5.68 7.07
CA GLU A 6 1.42 -6.91 7.03
C GLU A 6 0.56 -8.18 7.11
N SER A 7 -0.53 -8.16 7.88
CA SER A 7 -1.48 -9.26 7.87
C SER A 7 -2.23 -9.36 6.54
N SER A 8 -2.65 -8.23 5.98
CA SER A 8 -3.35 -8.18 4.68
C SER A 8 -2.46 -8.62 3.52
N PHE A 9 -1.17 -8.27 3.56
CA PHE A 9 -0.19 -8.68 2.57
C PHE A 9 0.05 -10.19 2.62
N ARG A 10 0.24 -10.75 3.81
CA ARG A 10 0.35 -12.21 4.00
C ARG A 10 -0.90 -12.97 3.56
N GLU A 11 -2.08 -12.40 3.77
CA GLU A 11 -3.34 -12.98 3.28
C GLU A 11 -3.39 -13.01 1.75
N LEU A 12 -2.93 -11.95 1.08
CA LEU A 12 -2.83 -11.91 -0.38
C LEU A 12 -1.82 -12.95 -0.92
N GLU A 13 -0.66 -13.09 -0.29
CA GLU A 13 0.33 -14.12 -0.66
C GLU A 13 -0.23 -15.55 -0.52
N ASN A 14 -1.05 -15.80 0.51
CA ASN A 14 -1.70 -17.09 0.69
C ASN A 14 -2.74 -17.35 -0.41
N ILE A 15 -3.53 -16.32 -0.77
CA ILE A 15 -4.49 -16.42 -1.87
C ILE A 15 -3.78 -16.74 -3.19
N ILE A 16 -2.65 -16.10 -3.48
CA ILE A 16 -1.86 -16.38 -4.68
C ILE A 16 -1.39 -17.84 -4.67
N ARG A 17 -0.84 -18.32 -3.56
CA ARG A 17 -0.41 -19.71 -3.41
C ARG A 17 -1.55 -20.71 -3.63
N GLU A 18 -2.74 -20.41 -3.13
CA GLU A 18 -3.92 -21.24 -3.34
C GLU A 18 -4.40 -21.22 -4.80
N LEU A 19 -4.34 -20.07 -5.47
CA LEU A 19 -4.67 -19.94 -6.90
C LEU A 19 -3.69 -20.69 -7.80
N GLU A 20 -2.43 -20.81 -7.39
CA GLU A 20 -1.39 -21.58 -8.09
C GLU A 20 -1.49 -23.10 -7.83
N SER A 21 -2.32 -23.52 -6.87
CA SER A 21 -2.55 -24.93 -6.56
C SER A 21 -3.25 -25.64 -7.71
N LYS A 22 -2.82 -26.86 -8.03
CA LYS A 22 -3.42 -27.69 -9.08
C LYS A 22 -4.80 -28.25 -8.73
N ASP A 23 -5.16 -28.22 -7.45
CA ASP A 23 -6.36 -28.86 -6.91
C ASP A 23 -7.49 -27.85 -6.62
N ILE A 24 -7.35 -26.58 -7.01
CA ILE A 24 -8.38 -25.57 -6.79
C ILE A 24 -9.56 -25.75 -7.77
N SER A 25 -10.78 -25.70 -7.26
CA SER A 25 -11.97 -25.73 -8.10
C SER A 25 -12.16 -24.39 -8.84
N LEU A 26 -12.88 -24.40 -9.96
CA LEU A 26 -13.18 -23.17 -10.69
C LEU A 26 -13.94 -22.16 -9.81
N GLU A 27 -14.93 -22.62 -9.05
CA GLU A 27 -15.71 -21.76 -8.17
C GLU A 27 -14.84 -21.13 -7.07
N ASP A 28 -13.96 -21.91 -6.46
CA ASP A 28 -13.03 -21.40 -5.46
C ASP A 28 -12.00 -20.44 -6.07
N SER A 29 -11.53 -20.72 -7.30
CA SER A 29 -10.60 -19.82 -8.00
C SER A 29 -11.21 -18.43 -8.23
N ILE A 30 -12.50 -18.37 -8.57
CA ILE A 30 -13.21 -17.09 -8.75
C ILE A 30 -13.33 -16.35 -7.42
N LYS A 31 -13.77 -17.03 -6.34
CA LYS A 31 -13.87 -16.43 -5.00
C LYS A 31 -12.53 -15.91 -4.49
N LYS A 32 -11.46 -16.68 -4.69
CA LYS A 32 -10.10 -16.31 -4.28
C LYS A 32 -9.57 -15.14 -5.10
N TYR A 33 -9.84 -15.11 -6.40
CA TYR A 33 -9.51 -13.99 -7.26
C TYR A 33 -10.19 -12.69 -6.82
N GLU A 34 -11.51 -12.71 -6.60
CA GLU A 34 -12.27 -11.53 -6.14
C GLU A 34 -11.70 -11.00 -4.83
N LYS A 35 -11.48 -11.89 -3.85
CA LYS A 35 -10.87 -11.54 -2.57
C LYS A 35 -9.44 -10.98 -2.72
N GLY A 36 -8.65 -11.56 -3.63
CA GLY A 36 -7.31 -11.08 -3.96
C GLY A 36 -7.32 -9.66 -4.52
N ILE A 37 -8.27 -9.34 -5.40
CA ILE A 37 -8.44 -7.98 -5.94
C ILE A 37 -8.81 -6.97 -4.86
N GLU A 38 -9.69 -7.34 -3.92
CA GLU A 38 -10.05 -6.46 -2.80
C GLU A 38 -8.84 -6.17 -1.89
N LEU A 39 -8.08 -7.20 -1.53
CA LEU A 39 -6.86 -7.05 -0.72
C LEU A 39 -5.80 -6.22 -1.45
N TYR A 40 -5.58 -6.47 -2.74
CA TYR A 40 -4.67 -5.68 -3.56
C TYR A 40 -5.06 -4.19 -3.56
N LYS A 41 -6.34 -3.87 -3.75
CA LYS A 41 -6.83 -2.49 -3.72
C LYS A 41 -6.56 -1.83 -2.37
N TYR A 42 -6.84 -2.53 -1.28
CA TYR A 42 -6.55 -2.03 0.07
C TYR A 42 -5.05 -1.75 0.26
N LEU A 43 -4.18 -2.71 -0.04
CA LEU A 43 -2.73 -2.58 0.11
C LEU A 43 -2.18 -1.41 -0.71
N ASN A 44 -2.58 -1.32 -1.98
CA ASN A 44 -2.17 -0.25 -2.88
C ASN A 44 -2.64 1.14 -2.42
N ASN A 45 -3.87 1.25 -1.90
CA ASN A 45 -4.37 2.51 -1.36
C ASN A 45 -3.62 2.91 -0.08
N THR A 46 -3.30 1.94 0.78
CA THR A 46 -2.49 2.18 1.97
C THR A 46 -1.11 2.70 1.59
N LEU A 47 -0.41 2.06 0.65
CA LEU A 47 0.90 2.52 0.16
C LEU A 47 0.83 3.95 -0.41
N LYS A 48 -0.15 4.24 -1.27
CA LYS A 48 -0.35 5.58 -1.82
C LYS A 48 -0.56 6.65 -0.75
N ALA A 49 -1.29 6.32 0.32
CA ALA A 49 -1.48 7.23 1.44
C ALA A 49 -0.15 7.52 2.18
N TYR A 50 0.70 6.51 2.36
CA TYR A 50 2.03 6.70 2.95
C TYR A 50 2.98 7.46 2.03
N GLU A 51 2.99 7.17 0.72
CA GLU A 51 3.73 7.94 -0.28
C GLU A 51 3.33 9.42 -0.28
N GLY A 52 2.03 9.70 -0.22
CA GLY A 52 1.50 11.06 -0.10
C GLY A 52 2.01 11.78 1.15
N LYS A 53 2.02 11.10 2.31
CA LYS A 53 2.57 11.66 3.56
C LYS A 53 4.06 11.95 3.44
N ILE A 54 4.85 11.04 2.87
CA ILE A 54 6.29 11.23 2.64
C ILE A 54 6.51 12.44 1.73
N LYS A 55 5.73 12.56 0.66
CA LYS A 55 5.81 13.68 -0.27
C LYS A 55 5.50 15.02 0.41
N SER A 56 4.43 15.11 1.21
CA SER A 56 4.11 16.33 1.96
C SER A 56 5.22 16.72 2.93
N ILE A 57 5.80 15.76 3.67
CA ILE A 57 6.93 16.01 4.56
C ILE A 57 8.16 16.50 3.77
N ALA A 58 8.41 15.96 2.58
CA ALA A 58 9.52 16.38 1.73
C ALA A 58 9.32 17.81 1.17
N GLU A 59 8.09 18.16 0.78
CA GLU A 59 7.70 19.50 0.31
C GLU A 59 7.82 20.53 1.43
N GLU A 60 7.27 20.25 2.62
CA GLU A 60 7.42 21.10 3.81
C GLU A 60 8.91 21.35 4.12
N ASN A 61 9.74 20.31 4.13
CA ASN A 61 11.18 20.48 4.37
C ASN A 61 11.90 21.28 3.28
N SER A 62 11.43 21.23 2.02
CA SER A 62 11.99 22.03 0.93
C SER A 62 11.67 23.52 1.12
N GLU A 63 10.42 23.85 1.48
CA GLU A 63 10.02 25.22 1.83
C GLU A 63 10.78 25.75 3.05
N PHE A 64 10.97 24.93 4.09
CA PHE A 64 11.81 25.26 5.25
C PHE A 64 13.27 25.58 4.90
N ILE A 65 13.82 24.99 3.83
CA ILE A 65 15.21 25.24 3.40
C ILE A 65 15.30 26.53 2.56
N GLU A 66 14.28 26.86 1.77
CA GLU A 66 14.22 28.10 1.00
C GLU A 66 14.00 29.32 1.89
N ASP A 67 13.08 29.27 2.87
CA ASP A 67 12.86 30.35 3.84
C ASP A 67 14.12 30.64 4.67
N LYS A 68 14.89 29.60 5.04
CA LYS A 68 16.17 29.78 5.76
C LYS A 68 17.33 30.26 4.90
N LYS A 69 17.22 30.26 3.57
CA LYS A 69 18.24 30.89 2.71
C LYS A 69 18.04 32.41 2.70
N ASP A 70 16.80 32.88 2.68
CA ASP A 70 16.50 34.32 2.63
C ASP A 70 16.82 35.04 3.96
N GLU A 71 16.67 34.37 5.10
CA GLU A 71 17.07 34.92 6.42
C GLU A 71 18.60 34.98 6.63
N ARG A 72 19.38 34.16 5.90
CA ARG A 72 20.85 34.11 6.03
C ARG A 72 21.59 35.20 5.24
N PHE A 73 20.88 35.94 4.39
CA PHE A 73 21.42 37.05 3.60
C PHE A 73 20.83 38.43 3.99
N ARG A 74 20.14 38.52 5.13
CA ARG A 74 19.76 39.79 5.77
C ARG A 74 20.78 40.23 6.81
#